data_AF-G7PD62-F1
#
_entry.id   AF-G7PD62-F1
#
_cell.length_a   1.000
_cell.length_b   1.000
_cell.length_c   1.000
_cell.angle_alpha   90.00
_cell.angle_beta   90.00
_cell.angle_gamma   90.00
#
_symmetry.space_group_name_H-M   'P 1'
#
loop_
_entity.id
_entity.type
_entity.pdbx_description
1 polymer ?
#
loop_
_entity_poly.entity_id
_entity_poly.type
_entity_poly.pdbx_seq_one_letter_code
_entity_poly.pdbx_strand_id
1 'polypeptide(L)' 'HQSEDVVGPLGVKFWISLGLPIGTVINCAGNTEAKNLYIISVKGIKGWLNRLSAAGVGDMVMATVKKGTPELRKKVD' A
#
# COMPACT_ATOMS: atom_id res chain seq x y z
N HIS A 1 11.10 -9.95 11.77
CA HIS A 1 9.85 -10.25 12.48
C HIS A 1 8.77 -9.47 11.74
N GLN A 2 8.14 -10.09 10.75
CA GLN A 2 7.02 -9.49 10.02
C GLN A 2 5.86 -9.44 10.99
N SER A 3 5.37 -8.25 11.33
CA SER A 3 4.15 -8.10 12.12
C SER A 3 3.00 -8.71 11.33
N GLU A 4 2.26 -9.63 11.93
CA GLU A 4 1.02 -10.14 11.36
C GLU A 4 0.03 -8.98 11.24
N ASP A 5 -0.20 -8.49 10.01
CA ASP A 5 -1.13 -7.40 9.74
C ASP A 5 -2.57 -7.87 9.97
N VAL A 6 -3.09 -7.63 11.18
CA VAL A 6 -4.48 -7.89 11.53
C VAL A 6 -5.36 -6.88 10.79
N VAL A 7 -5.95 -7.32 9.69
CA VAL A 7 -6.86 -6.51 8.89
C VAL A 7 -8.27 -6.73 9.38
N GLY A 8 -8.86 -5.67 9.96
CA GLY A 8 -10.28 -5.65 10.30
C GLY A 8 -11.17 -5.80 9.07
N PRO A 9 -12.46 -6.14 9.25
CA PRO A 9 -13.38 -6.31 8.13
C PRO A 9 -13.45 -5.04 7.29
N LEU A 10 -13.01 -5.13 6.03
CA LEU A 10 -13.18 -4.08 5.04
C LEU A 10 -14.68 -3.99 4.74
N GLY A 11 -15.29 -2.82 5.00
CA GLY A 11 -16.69 -2.57 4.65
C GLY A 11 -16.94 -2.72 3.14
N VAL A 12 -18.20 -2.61 2.73
CA VAL A 12 -18.54 -2.65 1.30
C VAL A 12 -17.92 -1.44 0.57
N LYS A 13 -17.12 -1.72 -0.47
CA LYS A 13 -16.47 -0.71 -1.31
C LYS A 13 -17.17 -0.64 -2.66
N PHE A 14 -17.46 0.57 -3.14
CA PHE A 14 -17.93 0.82 -4.50
C PHE A 14 -16.83 0.53 -5.53
N TRP A 15 -17.22 0.17 -6.75
CA TRP A 15 -16.28 0.04 -7.85
C TRP A 15 -15.73 1.40 -8.25
N ILE A 16 -14.42 1.56 -8.12
CA ILE A 16 -13.67 2.79 -8.38
C ILE A 16 -12.51 2.44 -9.31
N SER A 17 -12.17 3.34 -10.23
CA SER A 17 -11.02 3.18 -11.12
C SER A 17 -9.72 3.00 -10.33
N LEU A 18 -8.93 2.01 -10.72
CA LEU A 18 -7.63 1.72 -10.10
C LEU A 18 -6.57 2.65 -10.69
N GLY A 19 -6.18 3.68 -9.93
CA GLY A 19 -5.23 4.70 -10.37
C GLY A 19 -3.79 4.50 -9.86
N LEU A 20 -3.56 3.54 -8.98
CA LEU A 20 -2.28 3.35 -8.28
C LEU A 20 -1.71 1.95 -8.54
N PRO A 21 -1.01 1.72 -9.66
CA PRO A 21 -0.32 0.45 -9.89
C PRO A 21 0.78 0.24 -8.86
N ILE A 22 1.08 -1.02 -8.56
CA ILE A 22 2.29 -1.43 -7.82
C ILE A 22 3.54 -0.75 -8.39
N GLY A 23 4.45 -0.35 -7.50
CA GLY A 23 5.66 0.40 -7.85
C GLY A 23 5.46 1.91 -7.93
N THR A 24 4.25 2.41 -7.71
CA THR A 24 3.98 3.85 -7.59
C THR A 24 4.48 4.39 -6.25
N VAL A 25 5.01 5.62 -6.26
CA VAL A 25 5.32 6.38 -5.05
C VAL A 25 4.19 7.37 -4.76
N ILE A 26 3.63 7.33 -3.56
CA ILE A 26 2.58 8.23 -3.10
C ILE A 26 3.04 9.03 -1.87
N ASN A 27 2.43 10.19 -1.64
CA ASN A 27 2.65 10.95 -0.42
C ASN A 27 1.94 10.26 0.77
N CYS A 28 2.56 10.27 1.94
CA CYS A 28 1.90 9.85 3.17
C CYS A 28 0.99 10.98 3.67
N ALA A 29 -0.26 10.63 4.00
CA ALA A 29 -1.23 11.57 4.58
C ALA A 29 -1.42 11.40 6.10
N GLY A 30 -0.57 10.58 6.74
CA GLY A 30 -0.60 10.36 8.18
C GLY A 30 0.35 11.30 8.94
N ASN A 31 0.26 11.27 10.27
CA ASN A 31 1.17 11.98 11.17
C ASN A 31 2.48 11.22 11.44
N THR A 32 2.75 10.14 10.70
CA THR A 32 4.01 9.38 10.76
C THR A 32 5.14 10.17 10.10
N GLU A 33 6.39 9.93 10.50
CA GLU A 33 7.57 10.58 9.88
C GLU A 33 7.94 10.03 8.49
N ALA A 34 7.02 9.31 7.84
CA ALA A 34 7.09 8.94 6.44
C ALA A 34 6.55 10.08 5.58
N LYS A 35 7.31 10.51 4.58
CA LYS A 35 6.85 11.48 3.57
C LYS A 35 6.36 10.76 2.32
N ASN A 36 7.12 9.78 1.85
CA ASN A 36 6.80 9.07 0.61
C ASN A 36 6.75 7.57 0.84
N LEU A 37 5.67 6.95 0.37
CA LEU A 37 5.42 5.51 0.41
C LEU A 37 5.55 4.92 -0.98
N TYR A 38 6.13 3.73 -1.09
CA TYR A 38 6.26 2.96 -2.32
C TYR A 38 5.45 1.68 -2.20
N ILE A 39 4.46 1.52 -3.09
CA ILE A 39 3.51 0.41 -3.04
C ILE A 39 4.17 -0.86 -3.57
N ILE A 40 4.16 -1.93 -2.77
CA ILE A 40 4.75 -3.24 -3.08
C ILE A 40 3.66 -4.28 -3.36
N SER A 41 2.49 -4.18 -2.77
CA SER A 41 1.39 -5.10 -3.07
C SER A 41 0.06 -4.49 -2.68
N VAL A 42 -1.03 -5.05 -3.21
CA VAL A 42 -2.40 -4.67 -2.87
C VAL A 42 -3.11 -5.89 -2.32
N LYS A 43 -3.71 -5.77 -1.14
CA LYS A 43 -4.39 -6.87 -0.45
C LYS A 43 -5.75 -7.12 -1.12
N GLY A 44 -6.13 -8.39 -1.26
CA GLY A 44 -7.46 -8.79 -1.76
C GLY A 44 -7.62 -8.81 -3.29
N ILE A 45 -6.55 -8.60 -4.06
CA ILE A 45 -6.60 -8.67 -5.54
C ILE A 45 -6.23 -10.07 -6.04
N LYS A 46 -7.08 -10.65 -6.89
CA LYS A 46 -6.72 -11.85 -7.68
C LYS A 46 -5.85 -11.45 -8.87
N GLY A 47 -4.64 -11.99 -8.92
CA GLY A 47 -3.68 -11.75 -10.00
C GLY A 47 -4.12 -12.33 -11.35
N TRP A 48 -3.53 -11.80 -12.43
CA TRP A 48 -3.63 -12.35 -13.78
C TRP A 48 -2.23 -12.29 -14.43
N LEU A 49 -1.91 -13.24 -15.31
CA LEU A 49 -0.61 -13.32 -15.99
C LEU A 49 -0.27 -12.02 -16.75
N ASN A 50 0.88 -11.42 -16.48
CA ASN A 50 1.35 -10.15 -17.05
C ASN A 50 0.56 -8.89 -16.61
N ARG A 51 -0.35 -8.98 -15.64
CA ARG A 51 -1.02 -7.79 -15.08
C ARG A 51 -0.41 -7.40 -13.73
N LEU A 52 0.07 -6.17 -13.65
CA LEU A 52 0.44 -5.55 -12.38
C LEU A 52 -0.81 -5.27 -11.54
N SER A 53 -0.76 -5.58 -10.24
CA SER A 53 -1.82 -5.21 -9.31
C SER A 53 -1.90 -3.68 -9.20
N ALA A 54 -3.11 -3.16 -9.02
CA ALA A 54 -3.35 -1.73 -8.88
C ALA A 54 -4.38 -1.48 -7.78
N ALA A 55 -4.17 -0.42 -7.01
CA ALA A 55 -5.05 0.01 -5.94
C ALA A 55 -5.89 1.21 -6.40
N GLY A 56 -7.09 1.30 -5.84
CA GLY A 56 -7.93 2.49 -5.81
C GLY A 56 -8.05 3.02 -4.37
N VAL A 57 -8.79 4.11 -4.22
CA VAL A 57 -9.05 4.70 -2.90
C VAL A 57 -9.75 3.67 -2.00
N GLY A 58 -9.30 3.58 -0.74
CA GLY A 58 -9.83 2.65 0.26
C GLY A 58 -9.29 1.22 0.19
N ASP A 59 -8.42 0.89 -0.78
CA ASP A 59 -7.73 -0.39 -0.76
C ASP A 59 -6.59 -0.40 0.26
N MET A 60 -6.36 -1.57 0.83
CA MET A 60 -5.22 -1.80 1.70
C MET A 60 -4.01 -2.25 0.86
N VAL A 61 -2.87 -1.63 1.11
CA VAL A 61 -1.62 -1.86 0.37
C VAL A 61 -0.49 -2.14 1.34
N MET A 62 0.46 -2.99 0.92
CA MET A 62 1.77 -3.06 1.58
C MET A 62 2.69 -2.03 0.93
N ALA A 63 3.41 -1.26 1.73
CA ALA A 63 4.28 -0.20 1.26
C ALA A 63 5.61 -0.14 2.04
N THR A 64 6.59 0.52 1.42
CA THR A 64 7.84 0.89 2.09
C THR A 64 8.04 2.39 2.08
N VAL A 65 8.70 2.91 3.11
CA VAL A 65 9.04 4.33 3.16
C VAL A 65 10.26 4.62 2.29
N LYS A 66 10.08 5.39 1.20
CA LYS A 66 11.21 5.86 0.36
C LYS A 66 11.85 7.12 0.90
N LYS A 67 11.06 8.02 1.49
CA LYS A 67 11.53 9.26 2.12
C LYS A 67 10.88 9.40 3.49
N GLY A 68 11.69 9.57 4.53
CA GLY A 68 11.27 9.63 5.94
C GLY A 68 12.47 9.42 6.86
N THR A 69 12.26 9.15 8.16
CA THR A 69 13.35 8.77 9.08
C THR A 69 14.12 7.55 8.60
N PRO A 70 15.42 7.44 8.92
CA PRO A 70 16.20 6.25 8.61
C PRO A 70 15.62 4.95 9.19
N GLU A 71 14.97 5.03 10.36
CA GLU A 71 14.35 3.89 11.04
C GLU A 71 13.21 3.28 10.21
N LEU A 72 12.36 4.12 9.61
CA LEU A 72 11.20 3.67 8.83
C LEU A 72 11.56 3.18 7.42
N ARG A 73 12.68 3.63 6.84
CA ARG A 73 13.08 3.27 5.45
C ARG A 73 13.40 1.79 5.25
N LYS A 74 13.75 1.07 6.32
CA LYS A 74 14.13 -0.35 6.26
C LYS A 74 12.97 -1.29 6.57
N LYS A 75 11.80 -0.73 6.92
CA LYS A 75 10.62 -1.48 7.31
C LYS A 75 9.65 -1.59 6.13
N VAL A 76 9.09 -2.79 5.97
CA VAL A 76 7.94 -3.04 5.10
C VAL A 76 6.75 -3.12 6.04
N ASP A 77 5.75 -2.29 5.78
CA ASP A 77 4.46 -2.24 6.50
C ASP A 77 3.29 -2.38 5.50
#